data_AF-A0A239A5Q0-F1
#
_entry.id   AF-A0A239A5Q0-F1
#
_cell.length_a   1.000
_cell.length_b   1.000
_cell.length_c   1.000
_cell.angle_alpha   90.00
_cell.angle_beta   90.00
_cell.angle_gamma   90.00
#
_symmetry.space_group_name_H-M   'P 1'
#
loop_
_entity.id
_entity.type
_entity.pdbx_description
1 polymer ?
#
loop_
_entity_poly.entity_id
_entity_poly.type
_entity_poly.pdbx_seq_one_letter_code
_entity_poly.pdbx_strand_id
1 'polypeptide(L)' 'MLEAWGLALTEDIALQVRQWRADDYSYRAIAARADETWGTDSRGNQCFGIDLCLESARMLGENPDNDPWN' A
#
# COMPACT_ATOMS: atom_id res chain seq x y z
N MET A 1 5.31 1.13 -10.87
CA MET A 1 6.43 1.43 -9.95
C MET A 1 5.99 2.58 -9.06
N LEU A 2 5.97 2.39 -7.74
CA LEU A 2 5.41 3.36 -6.78
C LEU A 2 6.01 4.77 -6.90
N GLU A 3 7.26 4.86 -7.36
CA GLU A 3 7.93 6.14 -7.65
C GLU A 3 7.19 6.99 -8.69
N ALA A 4 6.50 6.35 -9.66
CA ALA A 4 5.68 7.06 -10.65
C ALA A 4 4.47 7.77 -10.01
N TRP A 5 4.12 7.41 -8.79
CA TRP A 5 3.05 8.01 -7.99
C TRP A 5 3.59 8.95 -6.90
N GLY A 6 4.90 9.22 -6.92
CA GLY A 6 5.58 10.07 -5.95
C GLY A 6 5.94 9.38 -4.64
N LEU A 7 5.87 8.04 -4.57
CA LEU A 7 6.16 7.29 -3.34
C LEU A 7 7.45 6.47 -3.46
N ALA A 8 8.42 6.77 -2.61
CA ALA A 8 9.54 5.88 -2.33
C ALA A 8 9.14 4.95 -1.17
N LEU A 9 9.05 3.64 -1.44
CA LEU A 9 8.65 2.66 -0.43
C LEU A 9 9.77 2.44 0.58
N THR A 10 9.45 2.51 1.86
CA THR A 10 10.33 2.19 3.00
C THR A 10 9.69 1.11 3.87
N GLU A 11 10.48 0.51 4.76
CA GLU A 11 9.98 -0.52 5.68
C GLU A 11 8.87 0.02 6.60
N ASP A 12 9.02 1.25 7.11
CA ASP A 12 7.98 1.93 7.91
C ASP A 12 6.67 2.10 7.15
N ILE A 13 6.75 2.47 5.86
CA ILE A 13 5.59 2.57 4.99
C ILE A 13 4.96 1.20 4.80
N ALA A 14 5.77 0.17 4.52
CA ALA A 14 5.28 -1.19 4.32
C ALA A 14 4.56 -1.73 5.58
N LEU A 15 5.11 -1.50 6.77
CA LEU A 15 4.49 -1.83 8.05
C LEU A 15 3.16 -1.09 8.25
N GLN A 16 3.09 0.19 7.88
CA GLN A 16 1.86 0.96 7.97
C GLN A 16 0.77 0.47 7.01
N VAL A 17 1.14 0.12 5.77
CA VAL A 17 0.20 -0.46 4.79
C VAL A 17 -0.30 -1.83 5.27
N ARG A 18 0.58 -2.65 5.84
CA ARG A 18 0.23 -3.93 6.46
C ARG A 18 -0.81 -3.75 7.57
N GLN A 19 -0.64 -2.74 8.41
CA GLN A 19 -1.61 -2.42 9.47
C GLN A 19 -2.96 -2.02 8.88
N TRP A 20 -3.00 -1.18 7.84
CA TRP A 20 -4.26 -0.83 7.17
C TRP A 20 -4.97 -2.05 6.58
N ARG A 21 -4.21 -2.99 6.00
CA ARG A 21 -4.74 -4.26 5.53
C ARG A 21 -5.29 -5.12 6.67
N ALA A 22 -4.62 -5.18 7.81
CA ALA A 22 -5.11 -5.87 9.00
C ALA A 22 -6.38 -5.22 9.59
N ASP A 23 -6.59 -3.92 9.33
CA ASP A 23 -7.79 -3.16 9.69
C ASP A 23 -8.87 -3.19 8.58
N ASP A 24 -8.81 -4.17 7.67
CA ASP A 24 -9.76 -4.41 6.57
C ASP A 24 -9.88 -3.25 5.56
N TYR A 25 -8.85 -2.43 5.39
CA TYR A 25 -8.88 -1.39 4.36
C TYR A 25 -8.89 -2.03 2.96
N SER A 26 -9.86 -1.63 2.13
CA SER A 26 -9.84 -1.94 0.70
C SER A 26 -8.62 -1.30 0.02
N TYR A 27 -8.16 -1.84 -1.11
CA TYR A 27 -7.06 -1.24 -1.89
C TYR A 27 -7.34 0.22 -2.29
N ARG A 28 -8.61 0.56 -2.55
CA ARG A 28 -9.01 1.94 -2.84
C ARG A 28 -8.85 2.86 -1.63
N ALA A 29 -9.21 2.36 -0.45
CA ALA A 29 -9.02 3.08 0.81
C ALA A 29 -7.54 3.28 1.13
N ILE A 30 -6.70 2.27 0.86
CA ILE A 30 -5.23 2.39 1.00
C ILE A 30 -4.67 3.46 0.07
N ALA A 31 -5.08 3.47 -1.21
CA ALA A 31 -4.64 4.48 -2.16
C ALA A 31 -5.04 5.90 -1.70
N ALA A 32 -6.29 6.11 -1.29
CA ALA A 32 -6.74 7.39 -0.77
C ALA A 32 -5.98 7.79 0.51
N ARG A 33 -5.71 6.83 1.40
CA ARG A 33 -4.99 7.09 2.64
C ARG A 33 -3.53 7.41 2.40
N ALA A 34 -2.90 6.82 1.39
CA ALA A 34 -1.55 7.16 0.96
C ALA A 34 -1.49 8.58 0.39
N ASP A 35 -2.50 9.03 -0.37
CA ASP A 35 -2.58 10.42 -0.83
C ASP A 35 -2.63 11.39 0.35
N GLU A 36 -3.43 11.07 1.37
CA GLU A 36 -3.57 11.88 2.59
C GLU A 36 -2.31 11.87 3.48
N THR A 37 -1.63 10.72 3.58
CA THR A 37 -0.54 10.51 4.55
C THR A 37 0.81 10.90 3.96
N TRP A 38 1.04 10.63 2.67
CA TRP A 38 2.33 10.78 2.00
C TRP A 38 2.29 11.68 0.77
N GLY A 39 1.11 12.21 0.39
CA GLY A 39 0.98 13.16 -0.72
C GLY A 39 1.13 12.53 -2.09
N THR A 40 0.81 11.23 -2.23
CA THR A 40 0.81 10.56 -3.54
C THR A 40 -0.23 11.15 -4.48
N ASP A 41 -0.02 11.08 -5.80
CA ASP A 41 -1.00 11.51 -6.81
C ASP A 41 -1.86 10.34 -7.31
N SER A 42 -2.13 9.35 -6.44
CA SER A 42 -2.91 8.18 -6.82
C SER A 42 -4.38 8.52 -7.03
N ARG A 43 -4.88 9.55 -6.33
CA ARG A 43 -6.29 9.98 -6.31
C ARG A 43 -7.23 8.83 -5.96
N GLY A 44 -6.80 7.99 -5.03
CA GLY A 44 -7.51 6.78 -4.64
C GLY A 44 -7.61 5.72 -5.76
N ASN A 45 -6.63 5.67 -6.67
CA ASN A 45 -6.61 4.67 -7.74
C ASN A 45 -6.38 3.27 -7.15
N GLN A 46 -7.33 2.36 -7.39
CA GLN A 46 -7.27 0.99 -6.88
C GLN A 46 -6.02 0.23 -7.33
N CYS A 47 -5.56 0.43 -8.57
CA CYS A 47 -4.35 -0.23 -9.08
C CYS A 47 -3.11 0.18 -8.29
N PHE A 48 -3.02 1.45 -7.88
CA PHE A 48 -1.95 1.91 -7.00
C PHE A 48 -2.02 1.24 -5.62
N GLY A 49 -3.22 1.12 -5.06
CA GLY A 49 -3.41 0.41 -3.78
C GLY A 49 -2.99 -1.06 -3.84
N ILE A 50 -3.29 -1.75 -4.96
CA ILE A 50 -2.85 -3.13 -5.19
C ILE A 50 -1.33 -3.20 -5.28
N ASP A 51 -0.71 -2.37 -6.13
CA ASP A 51 0.76 -2.31 -6.26
C ASP A 51 1.42 -2.03 -4.91
N LEU A 52 0.87 -1.10 -4.13
CA LEU A 52 1.38 -0.73 -2.82
C LEU A 52 1.32 -1.89 -1.83
N CYS A 53 0.22 -2.65 -1.79
CA CYS A 53 0.13 -3.87 -0.98
C CYS A 53 1.15 -4.94 -1.43
N LEU A 54 1.26 -5.19 -2.73
CA LEU A 54 2.16 -6.21 -3.29
C LEU A 54 3.62 -5.90 -2.96
N GLU A 55 4.06 -4.66 -3.20
CA GLU A 55 5.44 -4.26 -2.93
C GLU A 55 5.71 -4.18 -1.42
N SER A 56 4.74 -3.81 -0.60
CA SER A 56 4.86 -3.82 0.87
C SER A 56 5.04 -5.24 1.40
N ALA A 57 4.22 -6.21 0.94
CA ALA A 57 4.35 -7.61 1.32
C ALA A 57 5.73 -8.16 0.95
N ARG A 58 6.21 -7.87 -0.28
CA ARG A 58 7.54 -8.27 -0.75
C ARG A 58 8.66 -7.67 0.10
N MET A 59 8.56 -6.38 0.43
CA MET A 59 9.54 -5.70 1.27
C MET A 59 9.63 -6.32 2.67
N LEU A 60 8.49 -6.74 3.23
CA LEU A 60 8.42 -7.41 4.53
C LEU A 60 8.73 -8.92 4.47
N GLY A 61 8.96 -9.48 3.27
CA GLY A 61 9.19 -10.92 3.08
C GLY A 61 7.94 -11.78 3.31
N GLU A 62 6.75 -11.19 3.24
CA GLU A 62 5.46 -11.87 3.42
C GLU A 62 4.85 -12.32 2.08
N ASN A 63 3.94 -13.29 2.12
CA ASN A 63 3.19 -13.72 0.94
C ASN A 63 1.97 -12.80 0.72
N PRO A 64 1.88 -12.06 -0.40
CA PRO A 64 0.74 -11.18 -0.69
C PRO A 64 -0.59 -11.90 -0.92
N ASP A 65 -0.59 -13.21 -1.15
CA ASP A 65 -1.83 -13.99 -1.33
C ASP A 65 -2.45 -14.44 0.01
N ASN A 66 -1.76 -14.20 1.13
CA ASN A 66 -2.23 -14.53 2.47
C ASN A 66 -2.78 -13.29 3.17
N ASP A 67 -3.63 -13.51 4.17
CA ASP A 67 -4.03 -12.44 5.10
C ASP A 67 -2.78 -11.82 5.75
N PRO A 68 -2.73 -10.48 5.91
CA PRO A 68 -3.84 -9.54 5.67
C PRO A 68 -3.94 -9.00 4.22
N TRP A 69 -3.07 -9.42 3.31
CA TRP A 69 -2.89 -8.79 1.98
C TRP A 69 -4.00 -9.10 0.96
N ASN A 70 -4.59 -10.30 1.05
CA ASN A 70 -5.74 -10.78 0.24
C ASN A 70 -7.03 -10.02 0.57
#